data_AF-A0A952JH17-F1
#
_entry.id   AF-A0A952JH17-F1
#
_cell.length_a   1.000
_cell.length_b   1.000
_cell.length_c   1.000
_cell.angle_alpha   90.00
_cell.angle_beta   90.00
_cell.angle_gamma   90.00
#
_symmetry.space_group_name_H-M   'P 1'
#
loop_
_entity.id
_entity.type
_entity.pdbx_description
1 polymer ?
#
loop_
_entity_poly.entity_id
_entity_poly.type
_entity_poly.pdbx_seq_one_letter_code
_entity_poly.pdbx_strand_id
1 'polypeptide(L)'
;MHIPKFQTYSVKHQSTGFEFYILSKGLNSGKPLLTPCPNSFVCICKSQEQKDFYFWLLFGLWKAKYFHQFLTGSVIPFIRLSDLKNEILTQAEKVSKQEKEYKSTVDKIKQLEEKERAIRQNLALINDLKRAMIYRHLKSK
;
A
#
# COMPACT_ATOMS: atom_id res chain seq x y z
N MET A 1 1.13 22.03 4.87
CA MET A 1 0.19 21.00 4.35
C MET A 1 -0.95 20.80 5.34
N HIS A 2 -2.19 20.70 4.88
CA HIS A 2 -3.28 20.26 5.78
C HIS A 2 -3.08 18.80 6.18
N ILE A 3 -3.46 18.46 7.41
CA ILE A 3 -3.42 17.09 7.94
C ILE A 3 -4.64 16.32 7.39
N PRO A 4 -4.47 15.15 6.76
CA PRO A 4 -5.60 14.33 6.34
C PRO A 4 -6.30 13.70 7.55
N LYS A 5 -7.57 13.33 7.36
CA LYS A 5 -8.35 12.67 8.41
C LYS A 5 -8.13 11.16 8.33
N PHE A 6 -7.75 10.56 9.46
CA PHE A 6 -7.63 9.10 9.60
C PHE A 6 -8.74 8.57 10.50
N GLN A 7 -9.39 7.50 10.08
CA GLN A 7 -10.42 6.81 10.88
C GLN A 7 -10.48 5.32 10.51
N THR A 8 -11.08 4.51 11.38
CA THR A 8 -11.35 3.10 11.06
C THR A 8 -12.39 2.99 9.96
N TYR A 9 -12.13 2.15 8.96
CA TYR A 9 -13.10 1.92 7.89
C TYR A 9 -14.36 1.25 8.44
N SER A 10 -15.52 1.69 7.96
CA SER A 10 -16.83 1.10 8.24
C SER A 10 -17.63 1.05 6.95
N VAL A 11 -18.45 0.02 6.77
CA VAL A 11 -19.30 -0.14 5.57
C VAL A 11 -20.28 1.03 5.41
N LYS A 12 -20.62 1.73 6.51
CA LYS A 12 -21.50 2.90 6.50
C LYS A 12 -20.78 4.19 6.03
N HIS A 13 -19.48 4.13 5.77
CA HIS A 13 -18.69 5.27 5.33
C HIS A 13 -19.04 5.66 3.90
N GLN A 14 -19.51 6.89 3.69
CA GLN A 14 -19.74 7.44 2.35
C GLN A 14 -18.41 7.93 1.77
N SER A 15 -18.10 7.48 0.56
CA SER A 15 -16.85 7.84 -0.12
C SER A 15 -16.83 9.32 -0.49
N THR A 16 -15.73 10.00 -0.17
CA THR A 16 -15.55 11.44 -0.46
C THR A 16 -14.70 11.71 -1.70
N GLY A 17 -14.41 10.69 -2.52
CA GLY A 17 -13.61 10.77 -3.76
C GLY A 17 -12.09 10.80 -3.56
N PHE A 18 -11.58 11.60 -2.63
CA PHE A 18 -10.14 11.72 -2.33
C PHE A 18 -9.70 10.87 -1.14
N GLU A 19 -10.05 9.60 -1.14
CA GLU A 19 -9.68 8.66 -0.07
C GLU A 19 -8.92 7.44 -0.59
N PHE A 20 -8.18 6.82 0.32
CA PHE A 20 -7.56 5.50 0.13
C PHE A 20 -7.57 4.75 1.46
N TYR A 21 -7.31 3.45 1.42
CA TYR A 21 -7.39 2.58 2.59
C TYR A 21 -6.01 2.09 3.01
N ILE A 22 -5.89 1.68 4.27
CA ILE A 22 -4.62 1.27 4.87
C ILE A 22 -4.85 -0.01 5.64
N LEU A 23 -4.13 -1.09 5.32
CA LEU A 23 -4.26 -2.35 6.04
C LEU A 23 -3.83 -2.17 7.50
N SER A 24 -4.65 -2.63 8.46
CA SER A 24 -4.38 -2.46 9.90
C SER A 24 -3.95 -3.73 10.62
N LYS A 25 -4.09 -4.91 10.00
CA LYS A 25 -3.73 -6.22 10.59
C LYS A 25 -2.79 -7.03 9.71
N GLY A 26 -2.03 -7.90 10.36
CA GLY A 26 -1.04 -8.79 9.79
C GLY A 26 0.32 -8.11 9.57
N LEU A 27 1.27 -8.87 9.04
CA LEU A 27 2.64 -8.40 8.73
C LEU A 27 2.69 -7.36 7.60
N ASN A 28 1.57 -7.16 6.88
CA ASN A 28 1.43 -6.12 5.86
C ASN A 28 0.77 -4.85 6.38
N SER A 29 0.62 -4.69 7.69
CA SER A 29 0.03 -3.48 8.27
C SER A 29 0.77 -2.21 7.81
N GLY A 30 0.01 -1.15 7.53
CA GLY A 30 0.48 0.08 6.92
C GLY A 30 0.51 0.07 5.39
N LYS A 31 0.23 -1.09 4.74
CA LYS A 31 0.11 -1.16 3.28
C LYS A 31 -1.05 -0.29 2.78
N PRO A 32 -0.82 0.63 1.84
CA PRO A 32 -1.90 1.38 1.21
C PRO A 32 -2.67 0.49 0.21
N LEU A 33 -3.99 0.68 0.16
CA LEU A 33 -4.94 -0.10 -0.62
C LEU A 33 -5.88 0.84 -1.39
N LEU A 34 -6.26 0.42 -2.59
CA LEU A 34 -7.24 1.14 -3.43
C LEU A 34 -8.68 0.77 -3.07
N THR A 35 -8.90 -0.45 -2.55
CA THR A 35 -10.20 -0.95 -2.12
C THR A 35 -10.20 -1.19 -0.61
N PRO A 36 -11.35 -1.00 0.06
CA PRO A 36 -11.43 -1.23 1.49
C PRO A 36 -11.46 -2.73 1.82
N CYS A 37 -11.09 -3.06 3.05
CA CYS A 37 -11.30 -4.38 3.63
C CYS A 37 -11.67 -4.26 5.12
N PRO A 38 -12.24 -5.30 5.77
CA PRO A 38 -12.67 -5.22 7.17
C PRO A 38 -11.57 -4.77 8.16
N ASN A 39 -10.31 -5.12 7.87
CA ASN A 39 -9.14 -4.74 8.68
C ASN A 39 -8.39 -3.57 8.04
N SER A 40 -9.09 -2.47 7.76
CA SER A 40 -8.46 -1.28 7.22
C SER A 40 -8.86 0.01 7.93
N PHE A 41 -7.96 0.99 7.86
CA PHE A 41 -8.25 2.38 8.11
C PHE A 41 -8.53 3.09 6.79
N VAL A 42 -9.17 4.25 6.85
CA VAL A 42 -9.36 5.15 5.71
C VAL A 42 -8.63 6.47 5.97
N CYS A 43 -7.89 6.92 4.96
CA CYS A 43 -7.24 8.23 4.93
C CYS A 43 -8.01 9.11 3.96
N ILE A 44 -8.66 10.14 4.50
CA ILE A 44 -9.51 11.08 3.76
C ILE A 44 -8.73 12.37 3.53
N CYS A 45 -8.52 12.70 2.27
CA CYS A 45 -7.78 13.87 1.82
C CYS A 45 -8.72 14.94 1.26
N LYS A 46 -8.23 16.17 1.14
CA LYS A 46 -8.95 17.33 0.58
C LYS A 46 -8.74 17.49 -0.92
N SER A 47 -7.68 16.91 -1.48
CA SER A 47 -7.32 17.00 -2.89
C SER A 47 -6.66 15.71 -3.38
N GLN A 48 -6.65 15.54 -4.70
CA GLN A 48 -5.96 14.42 -5.36
C GLN A 48 -4.45 14.45 -5.08
N GLU A 49 -3.82 15.62 -5.11
CA GLU A 49 -2.38 15.78 -4.81
C GLU A 49 -2.04 15.32 -3.39
N GLN A 50 -2.87 15.67 -2.41
CA GLN A 50 -2.68 15.23 -1.03
C GLN A 50 -2.85 13.71 -0.92
N LYS A 51 -3.86 13.15 -1.58
CA LYS A 51 -4.07 11.69 -1.63
C LYS A 51 -2.85 10.99 -2.21
N ASP A 52 -2.33 11.45 -3.34
CA ASP A 52 -1.17 10.84 -4.00
C ASP A 52 0.08 10.93 -3.11
N PHE A 53 0.33 12.09 -2.50
CA PHE A 53 1.46 12.25 -1.58
C PHE A 53 1.43 11.25 -0.43
N TYR A 54 0.31 11.19 0.32
CA TYR A 54 0.20 10.29 1.47
C TYR A 54 0.15 8.82 1.05
N PHE A 55 -0.48 8.50 -0.07
CA PHE A 55 -0.50 7.13 -0.60
C PHE A 55 0.92 6.61 -0.86
N TRP A 56 1.74 7.39 -1.56
CA TRP A 56 3.13 7.01 -1.87
C TRP A 56 4.04 7.05 -0.65
N LEU A 57 3.77 7.93 0.32
CA LEU A 57 4.47 7.92 1.60
C LEU A 57 4.25 6.62 2.35
N LEU A 58 2.99 6.21 2.51
CA LEU A 58 2.67 4.93 3.15
C LEU A 58 3.21 3.74 2.37
N PHE A 59 3.17 3.81 1.03
CA PHE A 59 3.74 2.79 0.19
C PHE A 59 5.23 2.56 0.48
N GLY A 60 6.00 3.66 0.55
CA GLY A 60 7.42 3.61 0.90
C GLY A 60 7.66 3.06 2.31
N LEU A 61 6.93 3.56 3.31
CA LEU A 61 7.04 3.10 4.70
C LEU A 61 6.71 1.60 4.84
N TRP A 62 5.66 1.13 4.15
CA TRP A 62 5.29 -0.28 4.14
C TRP A 62 6.34 -1.15 3.45
N LYS A 63 6.83 -0.75 2.26
CA LYS A 63 7.89 -1.47 1.54
C LYS A 63 9.19 -1.56 2.35
N ALA A 64 9.53 -0.51 3.10
CA ALA A 64 10.66 -0.48 4.02
C ALA A 64 10.42 -1.25 5.32
N LYS A 65 9.25 -1.89 5.51
CA LYS A 65 8.83 -2.56 6.75
C LYS A 65 8.85 -1.64 7.99
N TYR A 66 8.79 -0.33 7.80
CA TYR A 66 8.89 0.67 8.88
C TYR A 66 7.88 0.42 10.01
N PHE A 67 6.68 -0.04 9.66
CA PHE A 67 5.61 -0.26 10.63
C PHE A 67 5.79 -1.50 11.51
N HIS A 68 6.74 -2.39 11.21
CA HIS A 68 6.93 -3.65 11.96
C HIS A 68 7.25 -3.40 13.44
N GLN A 69 8.00 -2.32 13.74
CA GLN A 69 8.35 -1.93 15.11
C GLN A 69 7.15 -1.44 15.94
N PHE A 70 6.04 -1.08 15.29
CA PHE A 70 4.81 -0.61 15.95
C PHE A 70 3.71 -1.67 15.99
N LEU A 71 3.97 -2.86 15.46
CA LEU A 71 3.00 -3.95 15.52
C LEU A 71 2.88 -4.48 16.95
N THR A 72 1.64 -4.71 17.35
CA THR A 72 1.29 -5.28 18.65
C THR A 72 0.30 -6.43 18.45
N GLY A 73 0.01 -7.18 19.52
CA GLY A 73 -0.80 -8.39 19.46
C GLY A 73 0.06 -9.65 19.25
N SER A 74 -0.33 -10.73 19.92
CA SER A 74 0.43 -11.99 19.94
C SER A 74 0.05 -12.90 18.76
N VAL A 75 -1.24 -13.23 18.61
CA VAL A 75 -1.70 -14.17 17.58
C VAL A 75 -1.78 -13.52 16.20
N ILE A 76 -2.34 -12.30 16.13
CA ILE A 76 -2.44 -11.53 14.88
C ILE A 76 -1.86 -10.15 15.14
N PRO A 77 -0.65 -9.86 14.62
CA PRO A 77 -0.05 -8.54 14.75
C PRO A 77 -0.93 -7.47 14.09
N PHE A 78 -1.03 -6.30 14.70
CA PHE A 78 -1.78 -5.17 14.16
C PHE A 78 -1.14 -3.85 14.58
N ILE A 79 -1.45 -2.77 13.85
CA ILE A 79 -1.03 -1.42 14.22
C ILE A 79 -2.23 -0.62 14.72
N ARG A 80 -2.06 0.11 15.83
CA ARG A 80 -3.10 1.01 16.34
C ARG A 80 -3.20 2.24 15.44
N LEU A 81 -4.43 2.77 15.32
CA LEU A 81 -4.69 3.96 14.52
C LEU A 81 -3.91 5.18 15.02
N SER A 82 -3.75 5.33 16.34
CA SER A 82 -2.96 6.40 16.97
C SER A 82 -1.51 6.38 16.51
N ASP A 83 -0.89 5.20 16.59
CA ASP A 83 0.53 5.00 16.33
C ASP A 83 0.80 5.22 14.84
N LEU A 84 -0.03 4.61 13.99
CA LEU A 84 0.02 4.82 12.55
C LEU A 84 -0.10 6.30 12.18
N LYS A 85 -1.12 7.00 12.72
CA LYS A 85 -1.35 8.41 12.43
C LYS A 85 -0.15 9.28 12.83
N ASN A 86 0.36 9.11 14.04
CA ASN A 86 1.48 9.89 14.54
C ASN A 86 2.72 9.70 13.66
N GLU A 87 3.04 8.46 13.34
CA GLU A 87 4.20 8.13 12.50
C GLU A 87 4.07 8.68 11.08
N ILE A 88 2.89 8.58 10.46
CA ILE A 88 2.66 9.16 9.13
C ILE A 88 2.90 10.67 9.16
N LEU A 89 2.43 11.38 10.18
CA LEU A 89 2.60 12.82 10.29
C LEU A 89 4.07 13.20 10.50
N THR A 90 4.79 12.48 11.38
CA THR A 90 6.21 12.69 11.61
C THR A 90 7.03 12.47 10.33
N GLN A 91 6.74 11.41 9.58
CA GLN A 91 7.46 11.12 8.34
C GLN A 91 7.06 12.08 7.21
N ALA A 92 5.79 12.48 7.14
CA ALA A 92 5.33 13.50 6.19
C ALA A 92 6.05 14.82 6.39
N GLU A 93 6.24 15.27 7.63
CA GLU A 93 6.97 16.51 7.93
C GLU A 93 8.44 16.41 7.50
N LYS A 94 9.11 15.29 7.79
CA LYS A 94 10.51 15.06 7.38
C LYS A 94 10.66 15.11 5.87
N VAL A 95 9.80 14.39 5.16
CA VAL A 95 9.81 14.31 3.70
C VAL A 95 9.44 15.64 3.04
N SER A 96 8.55 16.42 3.66
CA SER A 96 8.17 17.75 3.15
C SER A 96 9.35 18.73 3.12
N LYS A 97 10.36 18.55 3.98
CA LYS A 97 11.60 19.36 3.95
C LYS A 97 12.47 19.06 2.71
N GLN A 98 12.29 17.90 2.09
CA GLN A 98 13.04 17.41 0.92
C GLN A 98 12.11 17.07 -0.25
N GLU A 99 11.06 17.88 -0.44
CA GLU A 99 9.96 17.57 -1.37
C GLU A 99 10.42 17.26 -2.81
N LYS A 100 11.40 18.02 -3.33
CA LYS A 100 11.91 17.83 -4.70
C LYS A 100 12.56 16.46 -4.89
N GLU A 101 13.44 16.08 -3.97
CA GLU A 101 14.15 14.79 -4.02
C GLU A 101 13.19 13.62 -3.82
N TYR A 102 12.24 13.79 -2.89
CA TYR A 102 11.21 12.80 -2.64
C TYR A 102 10.32 12.57 -3.87
N LYS A 103 9.86 13.64 -4.53
CA LYS A 103 9.04 13.54 -5.74
C LYS A 103 9.77 12.76 -6.85
N SER A 104 11.04 13.08 -7.09
CA SER A 104 11.88 12.34 -8.05
C SER A 104 12.01 10.86 -7.68
N THR A 105 12.17 10.56 -6.39
CA THR A 105 12.27 9.19 -5.89
C THR A 105 10.97 8.41 -6.09
N VAL A 106 9.82 9.02 -5.77
CA VAL A 106 8.50 8.43 -5.99
C VAL A 106 8.25 8.12 -7.47
N ASP A 107 8.65 9.00 -8.37
CA ASP A 107 8.47 8.77 -9.81
C ASP A 107 9.32 7.60 -10.32
N LYS A 108 10.55 7.44 -9.81
CA LYS A 108 11.37 6.25 -10.09
C LYS A 108 10.73 4.98 -9.54
N ILE A 109 10.20 5.01 -8.31
CA ILE A 109 9.53 3.86 -7.69
C ILE A 109 8.32 3.43 -8.52
N LYS A 110 7.51 4.38 -9.02
CA LYS A 110 6.37 4.07 -9.91
C LYS A 110 6.80 3.29 -11.16
N GLN A 111 7.85 3.75 -11.82
CA GLN A 111 8.40 3.08 -13.01
C GLN A 111 8.92 1.67 -12.69
N LEU A 112 9.54 1.50 -11.52
CA LEU A 112 10.01 0.18 -11.07
C LEU A 112 8.85 -0.77 -10.77
N GLU A 113 7.78 -0.31 -10.14
CA GLU A 113 6.58 -1.12 -9.87
C GLU A 113 5.88 -1.56 -11.16
N GLU A 114 5.86 -0.71 -12.19
CA GLU A 114 5.33 -1.08 -13.50
C GLU A 114 6.17 -2.17 -14.17
N LYS A 115 7.50 -2.03 -14.17
CA LYS A 115 8.42 -3.05 -14.68
C LYS A 115 8.32 -4.36 -13.90
N GLU A 116 8.25 -4.29 -12.57
CA GLU A 116 8.09 -5.46 -11.71
C GLU A 116 6.78 -6.20 -12.05
N ARG A 117 5.69 -5.46 -12.27
CA ARG A 117 4.40 -6.03 -12.69
C ARG A 117 4.50 -6.76 -14.03
N ALA A 118 5.11 -6.14 -15.03
CA ALA A 118 5.30 -6.76 -16.35
C ALA A 118 6.12 -8.05 -16.26
N ILE A 119 7.21 -8.05 -15.48
CA ILE A 119 8.04 -9.24 -15.26
C ILE A 119 7.23 -10.35 -14.59
N ARG A 120 6.44 -10.04 -13.55
CA ARG A 120 5.60 -11.03 -12.87
C ARG A 120 4.55 -11.64 -13.81
N GLN A 121 3.97 -10.84 -14.71
CA GLN A 121 3.05 -11.34 -15.74
C GLN A 121 3.75 -12.29 -16.71
N ASN A 122 4.95 -11.93 -17.18
CA ASN A 122 5.74 -12.80 -18.05
C ASN A 122 6.09 -14.13 -17.37
N LEU A 123 6.48 -14.10 -16.08
CA LEU A 123 6.73 -15.32 -15.31
C LEU A 123 5.48 -16.21 -15.16
N ALA A 124 4.31 -15.61 -14.98
CA ALA A 124 3.04 -16.34 -14.94
C ALA A 124 2.76 -17.03 -16.29
N LEU A 125 2.91 -16.31 -17.41
CA LEU A 125 2.73 -16.86 -18.76
C LEU A 125 3.70 -18.02 -19.05
N ILE A 126 4.97 -17.89 -18.64
CA ILE A 126 5.96 -18.98 -18.77
C ILE A 126 5.50 -20.22 -18.00
N ASN A 127 4.98 -20.06 -16.79
CA ASN A 127 4.48 -21.18 -15.98
C ASN A 127 3.24 -21.84 -16.60
N ASP A 128 2.33 -21.06 -17.17
CA ASP A 128 1.14 -21.58 -17.84
C ASP A 128 1.50 -22.33 -19.13
N LEU A 129 2.47 -21.82 -19.90
CA LEU A 129 3.00 -22.52 -21.08
C LEU A 129 3.62 -23.87 -20.69
N LYS A 130 4.48 -23.90 -19.64
CA LYS A 130 5.07 -25.14 -19.12
C LYS A 130 3.99 -26.16 -18.74
N ARG A 131 2.94 -25.73 -18.04
CA ARG A 131 1.79 -26.57 -17.68
C ARG A 131 1.10 -27.12 -18.92
N ALA A 132 0.76 -26.26 -19.88
CA ALA A 132 0.07 -26.66 -21.11
C ALA A 132 0.86 -27.69 -21.93
N MET A 133 2.18 -27.51 -22.04
CA MET A 133 3.06 -28.47 -22.72
C MET A 133 3.01 -29.85 -22.06
N ILE A 134 3.12 -29.91 -20.73
CA ILE A 134 3.04 -31.19 -19.99
C ILE A 134 1.65 -31.81 -20.15
N TYR A 135 0.58 -31.02 -19.98
CA TYR A 135 -0.80 -31.50 -20.13
C TYR A 135 -1.08 -32.10 -21.50
N ARG A 136 -0.50 -31.53 -22.57
CA ARG A 136 -0.62 -32.09 -23.94
C ARG A 136 -0.11 -33.53 -24.01
N HIS A 137 1.01 -33.84 -23.33
CA HIS A 137 1.55 -35.19 -23.28
C HIS A 137 0.75 -36.11 -22.36
N LEU A 138 0.20 -35.59 -21.25
CA LEU A 138 -0.60 -36.38 -20.32
C LEU A 138 -1.99 -36.74 -20.85
N LYS A 139 -2.60 -35.88 -21.68
CA LYS A 139 -3.92 -36.10 -22.27
C LYS A 139 -3.88 -36.94 -23.56
N SER A 140 -2.70 -37.14 -24.14
CA SER A 140 -2.50 -38.01 -25.29
C SER A 140 -2.50 -39.48 -24.85
N LYS A 141 -3.70 -40.01 -24.57
CA LYS A 141 -4.03 -41.44 -24.51
C LYS A 141 -5.46 -41.63 -24.99
#